data_AF-A0A3N0E120-F1
#
_entry.id   AF-A0A3N0E120-F1
#
_cell.length_a   1.000
_cell.length_b   1.000
_cell.length_c   1.000
_cell.angle_alpha   90.00
_cell.angle_beta   90.00
_cell.angle_gamma   90.00
#
_symmetry.space_group_name_H-M   'P 1'
#
loop_
_entity.id
_entity.type
_entity.pdbx_description
1 polymer ?
#
loop_
_entity_poly.entity_id
_entity_poly.type
_entity_poly.pdbx_seq_one_letter_code
_entity_poly.pdbx_strand_id
1 'polypeptide(L)'
;MTWENENGMEPVTETSPATSSAGTTESQDVNTTHCSECAHPECRTRRAFHQPRLCGHTAEFAAEHRTAIAVQTRHPGVVIWFGEATQSYWAAAPGGLIEAADSDTLLLALWRDSHGATPTAEGVDSPESAGSSAPGVTADKAGAHEPAALDPIGGPIPLDGDHSGPLPVVTVDTAEAVLA
;
A
#
# COMPACT_ATOMS: atom_id res chain seq x y z
N MET A 1 34.47 -51.75 -31.94
CA MET A 1 34.27 -50.99 -30.69
C MET A 1 32.84 -50.50 -30.68
N THR A 2 31.93 -51.40 -30.29
CA THR A 2 30.51 -51.17 -30.09
C THR A 2 30.31 -50.83 -28.62
N TRP A 3 29.70 -49.68 -28.35
CA TRP A 3 29.40 -49.18 -27.02
C TRP A 3 27.88 -49.34 -26.82
N GLU A 4 27.52 -50.31 -25.99
CA GLU A 4 26.17 -50.50 -25.47
C GLU A 4 26.06 -49.66 -24.19
N ASN A 5 25.14 -48.69 -24.17
CA ASN A 5 24.77 -47.99 -22.96
C ASN A 5 23.39 -48.47 -22.53
N GLU A 6 23.41 -49.42 -21.59
CA GLU A 6 22.29 -49.81 -20.73
C GLU A 6 21.94 -48.63 -19.81
N ASN A 7 20.86 -47.91 -20.12
CA ASN A 7 20.18 -47.07 -19.13
C ASN A 7 18.83 -47.72 -18.82
N GLY A 8 18.83 -48.49 -17.74
CA GLY A 8 17.64 -49.05 -17.11
C GLY A 8 16.71 -47.93 -16.68
N MET A 9 15.58 -47.84 -17.38
CA MET A 9 14.42 -47.04 -17.00
C MET A 9 13.59 -47.90 -16.03
N GLU A 10 13.79 -47.71 -14.72
CA GLU A 10 12.92 -48.34 -13.73
C GLU A 10 11.53 -47.67 -13.74
N PRO A 11 10.42 -48.44 -13.67
CA PRO A 11 9.09 -47.87 -13.57
C PRO A 11 8.87 -47.27 -12.18
N VAL A 12 8.74 -45.95 -12.12
CA VAL A 12 8.21 -45.25 -10.94
C VAL A 12 6.80 -45.76 -10.66
N THR A 13 6.65 -46.42 -9.52
CA THR A 13 5.37 -46.90 -9.00
C THR A 13 4.62 -45.69 -8.43
N GLU A 14 3.60 -45.26 -9.18
CA GLU A 14 2.61 -44.29 -8.72
C GLU A 14 1.89 -44.84 -7.49
N THR A 15 2.34 -44.42 -6.31
CA THR A 15 1.64 -44.66 -5.05
C THR A 15 0.53 -43.63 -4.95
N SER A 16 -0.68 -44.02 -5.36
CA SER A 16 -1.90 -43.27 -5.10
C SER A 16 -2.18 -43.19 -3.60
N PRO A 17 -2.29 -42.00 -2.97
CA PRO A 17 -2.94 -41.91 -1.68
C PRO A 17 -4.46 -42.00 -1.90
N ALA A 18 -5.01 -43.14 -1.50
CA ALA A 18 -6.42 -43.23 -1.12
C ALA A 18 -6.67 -42.23 0.01
N THR A 19 -7.43 -41.17 -0.23
CA THR A 19 -8.35 -40.53 0.73
C THR A 19 -9.14 -39.48 -0.04
N SER A 20 -10.30 -39.86 -0.55
CA SER A 20 -11.41 -38.94 -0.74
C SER A 20 -12.53 -39.44 0.15
N SER A 21 -12.33 -39.25 1.44
CA SER A 21 -13.46 -39.07 2.35
C SER A 21 -14.30 -37.97 1.74
N ALA A 22 -15.52 -38.32 1.35
CA ALA A 22 -16.58 -37.38 1.06
C ALA A 22 -16.71 -36.47 2.27
N GLY A 23 -15.99 -35.35 2.24
CA GLY A 23 -16.26 -34.23 3.10
C GLY A 23 -17.63 -33.77 2.69
N THR A 24 -18.62 -34.10 3.52
CA THR A 24 -19.89 -33.40 3.56
C THR A 24 -19.56 -31.93 3.47
N THR A 25 -19.81 -31.33 2.29
CA THR A 25 -20.03 -29.90 2.18
C THR A 25 -21.34 -29.66 2.93
N GLU A 26 -21.23 -29.68 4.25
CA GLU A 26 -22.24 -29.17 5.15
C GLU A 26 -22.26 -27.69 4.81
N SER A 27 -23.20 -27.36 3.92
CA SER A 27 -23.60 -25.99 3.65
C SER A 27 -23.85 -25.38 5.01
N GLN A 28 -22.86 -24.61 5.48
CA GLN A 28 -23.00 -23.80 6.67
C GLN A 28 -24.21 -22.91 6.43
N ASP A 29 -25.24 -23.26 7.18
CA ASP A 29 -26.52 -22.60 7.24
C ASP A 29 -26.32 -21.10 7.30
N VAL A 30 -27.15 -20.42 6.50
CA VAL A 30 -27.14 -19.00 6.19
C VAL A 30 -27.62 -18.23 7.42
N ASN A 31 -26.88 -18.28 8.52
CA ASN A 31 -27.08 -17.36 9.62
C ASN A 31 -26.38 -16.06 9.25
N THR A 32 -27.18 -15.11 8.78
CA THR A 32 -26.84 -13.75 8.34
C THR A 32 -26.35 -12.86 9.49
N THR A 33 -25.70 -13.44 10.49
CA THR A 33 -25.11 -12.71 11.61
C THR A 33 -23.75 -12.18 11.15
N HIS A 34 -23.62 -10.86 11.08
CA HIS A 34 -22.34 -10.23 10.77
C HIS A 34 -21.32 -10.63 11.82
N CYS A 35 -20.24 -11.26 11.39
CA CYS A 35 -19.10 -11.54 12.25
C CYS A 35 -18.50 -10.19 12.69
N SER A 36 -18.68 -9.84 13.96
CA SER A 36 -18.15 -8.61 14.55
C SER A 36 -16.62 -8.59 14.57
N GLU A 37 -15.97 -9.77 14.53
CA GLU A 37 -14.54 -9.92 14.81
C GLU A 37 -13.71 -10.48 13.65
N CYS A 38 -14.34 -11.03 12.60
CA CYS A 38 -13.55 -11.68 11.55
C CYS A 38 -12.84 -10.64 10.65
N ALA A 39 -11.69 -11.04 10.12
CA ALA A 39 -10.88 -10.22 9.21
C ALA A 39 -11.19 -10.46 7.72
N HIS A 40 -12.26 -11.21 7.41
CA HIS A 40 -12.66 -11.46 6.03
C HIS A 40 -13.01 -10.14 5.33
N PRO A 41 -12.54 -9.90 4.08
CA PRO A 41 -12.74 -8.64 3.41
C PRO A 41 -14.21 -8.19 3.35
N GLU A 42 -15.12 -9.09 2.98
CA GLU A 42 -16.54 -8.77 2.86
C GLU A 42 -17.16 -8.31 4.19
N CYS A 43 -16.77 -8.96 5.31
CA CYS A 43 -17.25 -8.60 6.63
C CYS A 43 -16.70 -7.24 7.08
N ARG A 44 -15.41 -6.98 6.82
CA ARG A 44 -14.80 -5.67 7.10
C ARG A 44 -15.45 -4.56 6.30
N THR A 45 -15.67 -4.74 4.99
CA THR A 45 -16.38 -3.77 4.14
C THR A 45 -17.76 -3.47 4.70
N ARG A 46 -18.49 -4.50 5.15
CA ARG A 46 -19.82 -4.33 5.72
C ARG A 46 -19.78 -3.57 7.04
N ARG A 47 -18.85 -3.88 7.95
CA ARG A 47 -18.67 -3.12 9.19
C ARG A 47 -18.30 -1.67 8.92
N ALA A 48 -17.38 -1.42 8.00
CA ALA A 48 -16.97 -0.08 7.59
C ALA A 48 -18.14 0.75 7.03
N PHE A 49 -19.07 0.13 6.28
CA PHE A 49 -20.26 0.80 5.76
C PHE A 49 -21.17 1.38 6.87
N HIS A 50 -21.21 0.73 8.04
CA HIS A 50 -22.02 1.16 9.17
C HIS A 50 -21.30 2.13 10.12
N GLN A 51 -20.04 2.47 9.85
CA GLN A 51 -19.26 3.37 10.69
C GLN A 51 -19.30 4.81 10.15
N PRO A 52 -19.27 5.83 11.03
CA PRO A 52 -19.10 7.20 10.59
C PRO A 52 -17.74 7.38 9.92
N ARG A 53 -17.72 8.11 8.80
CA ARG A 53 -16.46 8.53 8.17
C ARG A 53 -15.90 9.72 8.94
N LEU A 54 -14.80 9.50 9.65
CA LEU A 54 -14.06 10.55 10.33
C LEU A 54 -13.01 11.07 9.36
N CYS A 55 -13.15 12.33 8.92
CA CYS A 55 -12.24 12.97 7.96
C CYS A 55 -12.09 12.20 6.63
N GLY A 56 -13.15 11.50 6.18
CA GLY A 56 -13.14 10.72 4.94
C GLY A 56 -12.65 9.27 5.07
N HIS A 57 -12.23 8.84 6.26
CA HIS A 57 -11.76 7.48 6.54
C HIS A 57 -12.71 6.74 7.49
N THR A 58 -12.85 5.44 7.32
CA THR A 58 -13.63 4.61 8.27
C THR A 58 -12.74 4.13 9.42
N ALA A 59 -13.30 4.07 10.63
CA ALA A 59 -12.53 3.67 11.82
C ALA A 59 -12.00 2.23 11.73
N GLU A 60 -12.71 1.36 10.99
CA GLU A 60 -12.38 -0.04 10.70
C GLU A 60 -10.97 -0.21 10.11
N PHE A 61 -10.52 0.75 9.29
CA PHE A 61 -9.24 0.67 8.58
C PHE A 61 -8.18 1.65 9.11
N ALA A 62 -8.38 2.21 10.31
CA ALA A 62 -7.48 3.19 10.90
C ALA A 62 -6.07 2.63 11.16
N ALA A 63 -5.94 1.32 11.40
CA ALA A 63 -4.64 0.67 11.59
C ALA A 63 -3.84 0.64 10.29
N GLU A 64 -4.48 0.32 9.18
CA GLU A 64 -3.88 0.22 7.86
C GLU A 64 -3.44 1.58 7.34
N HIS A 65 -4.25 2.63 7.55
CA HIS A 65 -3.84 3.99 7.23
C HIS A 65 -2.61 4.43 8.04
N ARG A 66 -2.56 4.10 9.34
CA ARG A 66 -1.38 4.34 10.18
C ARG A 66 -0.15 3.59 9.65
N THR A 67 -0.32 2.35 9.22
CA THR A 67 0.75 1.56 8.61
C THR A 67 1.24 2.19 7.30
N ALA A 68 0.33 2.62 6.41
CA ALA A 68 0.69 3.29 5.16
C ALA A 68 1.54 4.56 5.40
N ILE A 69 1.14 5.40 6.36
CA ILE A 69 1.90 6.60 6.76
C ILE A 69 3.28 6.22 7.33
N ALA A 70 3.35 5.19 8.17
CA ALA A 70 4.60 4.72 8.77
C ALA A 70 5.58 4.20 7.70
N VAL A 71 5.09 3.48 6.69
CA VAL A 71 5.90 3.05 5.54
C VAL A 71 6.33 4.26 4.73
N GLN A 72 5.42 5.18 4.40
CA GLN A 72 5.76 6.38 3.60
C GLN A 72 6.87 7.23 4.25
N THR A 73 6.87 7.33 5.58
CA THR A 73 7.92 8.04 6.34
C THR A 73 9.32 7.45 6.11
N ARG A 74 9.42 6.16 5.78
CA ARG A 74 10.69 5.44 5.53
C ARG A 74 11.10 5.40 4.06
N HIS A 75 10.19 5.71 3.14
CA HIS A 75 10.41 5.62 1.70
C HIS A 75 10.16 7.00 1.03
N PRO A 76 11.10 7.95 1.15
CA PRO A 76 10.96 9.26 0.54
C PRO A 76 10.86 9.14 -0.99
N GLY A 77 9.99 9.95 -1.60
CA GLY A 77 9.73 9.92 -3.05
C GLY A 77 8.69 8.88 -3.49
N VAL A 78 8.09 8.15 -2.55
CA VAL A 78 6.95 7.25 -2.80
C VAL A 78 5.71 7.81 -2.10
N VAL A 79 4.55 7.77 -2.78
CA VAL A 79 3.25 8.08 -2.16
C VAL A 79 2.55 6.77 -1.84
N ILE A 80 2.16 6.56 -0.58
CA ILE A 80 1.57 5.29 -0.12
C ILE A 80 0.21 5.55 0.52
N TRP A 81 -0.78 4.72 0.19
CA TRP A 81 -2.11 4.79 0.79
C TRP A 81 -2.74 3.40 0.91
N PHE A 82 -3.74 3.27 1.78
CA PHE A 82 -4.57 2.07 1.86
C PHE A 82 -5.92 2.33 1.18
N GLY A 83 -6.27 1.50 0.20
CA GLY A 83 -7.53 1.57 -0.52
C GLY A 83 -8.63 0.81 0.24
N GLU A 84 -9.52 1.51 0.93
CA GLU A 84 -10.60 0.86 1.71
C GLU A 84 -11.53 -0.01 0.85
N ALA A 85 -11.77 0.39 -0.41
CA ALA A 85 -12.64 -0.34 -1.33
C ALA A 85 -12.00 -1.65 -1.85
N THR A 86 -10.67 -1.65 -2.04
CA THR A 86 -9.91 -2.81 -2.53
C THR A 86 -9.32 -3.63 -1.38
N GLN A 87 -9.28 -3.06 -0.17
CA GLN A 87 -8.56 -3.58 1.00
C GLN A 87 -7.11 -3.95 0.69
N SER A 88 -6.44 -3.09 -0.08
CA SER A 88 -5.05 -3.26 -0.50
C SER A 88 -4.26 -1.99 -0.26
N TYR A 89 -2.96 -2.14 -0.04
CA TYR A 89 -2.02 -1.05 -0.06
C TYR A 89 -1.63 -0.71 -1.48
N TRP A 90 -1.47 0.58 -1.74
CA TRP A 90 -1.04 1.12 -3.01
C TRP A 90 0.16 2.02 -2.80
N ALA A 91 1.12 1.95 -3.73
CA ALA A 91 2.24 2.86 -3.78
C ALA A 91 2.44 3.38 -5.20
N ALA A 92 2.50 4.70 -5.34
CA ALA A 92 3.01 5.36 -6.54
C ALA A 92 4.50 5.61 -6.33
N ALA A 93 5.32 4.78 -6.99
CA ALA A 93 6.78 4.86 -6.98
C ALA A 93 7.30 5.34 -8.35
N PRO A 94 8.57 5.76 -8.47
CA PRO A 94 9.16 6.12 -9.76
C PRO A 94 9.05 5.02 -10.83
N GLY A 95 9.12 3.75 -10.43
CA GLY A 95 8.95 2.59 -11.32
C GLY A 95 7.50 2.30 -11.74
N GLY A 96 6.51 3.01 -11.17
CA GLY A 96 5.10 2.86 -11.50
C GLY A 96 4.18 2.68 -10.29
N LEU A 97 2.95 2.25 -10.56
CA LEU A 97 1.94 1.99 -9.55
C LEU A 97 2.00 0.53 -9.09
N ILE A 98 2.10 0.33 -7.78
CA ILE A 98 2.19 -0.98 -7.13
C ILE A 98 0.95 -1.18 -6.26
N GLU A 99 0.29 -2.32 -6.40
CA GLU A 99 -0.75 -2.80 -5.50
C GLU A 99 -0.24 -4.00 -4.69
N ALA A 100 -0.55 -4.05 -3.40
CA ALA A 100 -0.18 -5.13 -2.51
C ALA A 100 -1.31 -5.44 -1.50
N ALA A 101 -1.60 -6.71 -1.27
CA ALA A 101 -2.66 -7.12 -0.34
C ALA A 101 -2.36 -6.75 1.12
N ASP A 102 -1.08 -6.68 1.49
CA ASP A 102 -0.61 -6.42 2.84
C ASP A 102 0.70 -5.59 2.82
N SER A 103 1.10 -5.10 4.00
CA SER A 103 2.27 -4.24 4.13
C SER A 103 3.60 -4.93 3.84
N ASP A 104 3.71 -6.24 4.10
CA ASP A 104 4.97 -6.96 3.90
C ASP A 104 5.19 -7.20 2.41
N THR A 105 4.13 -7.55 1.69
CA THR A 105 4.13 -7.64 0.22
C THR A 105 4.49 -6.29 -0.41
N LEU A 106 3.96 -5.18 0.13
CA LEU A 106 4.31 -3.84 -0.34
C LEU A 106 5.79 -3.53 -0.12
N LEU A 107 6.31 -3.77 1.09
CA LEU A 107 7.70 -3.51 1.44
C LEU A 107 8.67 -4.32 0.57
N LEU A 108 8.33 -5.58 0.27
CA LEU A 108 9.13 -6.41 -0.62
C LEU A 108 9.13 -5.87 -2.06
N ALA A 109 8.00 -5.37 -2.54
CA ALA A 109 7.90 -4.75 -3.86
C ALA A 109 8.72 -3.45 -3.96
N LEU A 110 8.65 -2.59 -2.93
CA LEU A 110 9.44 -1.34 -2.86
C LEU A 110 10.94 -1.62 -2.75
N TRP A 111 11.33 -2.67 -2.02
CA TRP A 111 12.73 -3.10 -1.96
C TRP A 111 13.22 -3.53 -3.35
N ARG A 112 12.43 -4.31 -4.08
CA ARG A 112 12.79 -4.70 -5.46
C ARG A 112 12.88 -3.50 -6.40
N ASP A 113 11.95 -2.55 -6.33
CA ASP A 113 11.94 -1.37 -7.20
C ASP A 113 13.20 -0.52 -6.99
N SER A 114 13.56 -0.26 -5.73
CA SER A 114 14.75 0.52 -5.37
C SER A 114 16.09 -0.17 -5.70
N HIS A 115 16.12 -1.50 -5.83
CA HIS A 115 17.33 -2.27 -6.14
C HIS A 115 17.37 -2.79 -7.59
N GLY A 116 16.24 -2.73 -8.30
CA GLY A 116 16.04 -3.29 -9.64
C GLY A 116 16.09 -2.26 -10.76
N ALA A 117 16.23 -0.96 -10.43
CA ALA A 117 16.59 0.05 -11.40
C ALA A 117 18.00 -0.25 -11.92
N THR A 118 18.11 -1.12 -12.94
CA THR A 118 19.25 -1.12 -13.84
C THR A 118 19.49 0.33 -14.20
N PRO A 119 20.69 0.91 -13.91
CA PRO A 119 20.96 2.27 -14.34
C PRO A 119 20.67 2.29 -15.83
N THR A 120 19.63 3.02 -16.22
CA THR A 120 19.36 3.30 -17.62
C THR A 120 20.71 3.71 -18.17
N ALA A 121 21.20 2.94 -19.13
CA ALA A 121 22.42 3.26 -19.86
C ALA A 121 22.12 4.51 -20.70
N GLU A 122 21.93 5.64 -20.03
CA GLU A 122 21.93 6.96 -20.61
C GLU A 122 23.37 7.20 -21.03
N GLY A 123 23.63 7.05 -22.32
CA GLY A 123 24.95 7.30 -22.90
C GLY A 123 25.70 6.04 -23.30
N VAL A 124 25.11 5.19 -24.14
CA VAL A 124 25.91 4.78 -25.32
C VAL A 124 25.68 5.89 -26.33
N ASP A 125 26.63 6.84 -26.33
CA ASP A 125 26.84 7.76 -27.43
C ASP A 125 26.64 7.00 -28.73
N SER A 126 25.61 7.39 -29.48
CA SER A 126 25.51 7.06 -30.89
C SER A 126 26.65 7.81 -31.57
N PRO A 127 27.73 7.17 -32.03
CA PRO A 127 28.75 7.90 -32.75
C PRO A 127 28.19 8.27 -34.12
N GLU A 128 28.49 9.51 -34.51
CA GLU A 128 28.53 9.98 -35.90
C GLU A 128 27.21 10.46 -36.52
N SER A 129 26.93 11.74 -36.28
CA SER A 129 26.54 12.60 -37.41
C SER A 129 27.29 13.92 -37.30
N ALA A 130 28.45 13.96 -37.96
CA ALA A 130 29.21 15.17 -38.17
C ALA A 130 28.36 16.16 -39.00
N GLY A 131 28.06 17.33 -38.44
CA GLY A 131 27.15 18.25 -39.11
C GLY A 131 27.07 19.63 -38.50
N SER A 132 28.16 20.39 -38.63
CA SER A 132 28.17 21.85 -38.78
C SER A 132 28.00 22.71 -37.53
N SER A 133 29.13 23.34 -37.18
CA SER A 133 29.28 24.53 -36.34
C SER A 133 28.31 25.65 -36.68
N ALA A 134 27.78 26.28 -35.64
CA ALA A 134 27.52 27.72 -35.61
C ALA A 134 27.83 28.24 -34.19
N PRO A 135 28.61 29.34 -34.04
CA PRO A 135 28.93 29.90 -32.74
C PRO A 135 27.97 31.04 -32.38
N GLY A 136 27.71 31.15 -31.08
CA GLY A 136 27.52 32.45 -30.42
C GLY A 136 26.08 32.83 -30.07
N VAL A 137 25.72 32.63 -28.81
CA VAL A 137 25.27 33.75 -27.98
C VAL A 137 25.48 33.42 -26.50
N THR A 138 26.33 34.20 -25.87
CA THR A 138 26.44 34.32 -24.42
C THR A 138 25.38 35.31 -23.94
N ALA A 139 24.57 34.94 -22.95
CA ALA A 139 23.85 35.91 -22.13
C ALA A 139 23.57 35.31 -20.74
N ASP A 140 24.37 35.78 -19.79
CA ASP A 140 24.04 36.02 -18.40
C ASP A 140 22.55 36.01 -18.04
N LYS A 141 22.20 35.27 -16.98
CA LYS A 141 21.57 35.89 -15.81
C LYS A 141 21.66 34.98 -14.58
N ALA A 142 22.63 35.28 -13.72
CA ALA A 142 22.59 34.86 -12.32
C ALA A 142 21.41 35.57 -11.64
N GLY A 143 20.37 34.81 -11.29
CA GLY A 143 19.31 35.22 -10.39
C GLY A 143 19.39 34.37 -9.14
N ALA A 144 20.18 34.83 -8.17
CA ALA A 144 20.16 34.29 -6.82
C ALA A 144 18.78 34.57 -6.22
N HIS A 145 17.93 33.55 -6.14
CA HIS A 145 16.72 33.60 -5.34
C HIS A 145 17.09 33.18 -3.92
N GLU A 146 17.23 34.18 -3.05
CA GLU A 146 17.32 34.02 -1.61
C GLU A 146 16.04 33.35 -1.10
N PRO A 147 16.10 32.20 -0.40
CA PRO A 147 14.93 31.63 0.24
C PRO A 147 14.58 32.49 1.45
N ALA A 148 13.39 33.08 1.42
CA ALA A 148 12.82 33.79 2.55
C ALA A 148 12.83 32.88 3.79
N ALA A 149 13.53 33.32 4.84
CA ALA A 149 13.44 32.74 6.16
C ALA A 149 11.99 32.86 6.64
N LEU A 150 11.28 31.74 6.68
CA LEU A 150 10.02 31.62 7.40
C LEU A 150 10.34 31.74 8.89
N ASP A 151 9.84 32.79 9.52
CA ASP A 151 9.82 32.93 10.98
C ASP A 151 9.19 31.68 11.61
N PRO A 152 9.83 31.06 12.61
CA PRO A 152 9.16 30.05 13.42
C PRO A 152 8.06 30.73 14.24
N ILE A 153 6.81 30.60 13.80
CA ILE A 153 5.64 30.81 14.66
C ILE A 153 5.59 29.61 15.62
N GLY A 154 6.48 29.65 16.61
CA GLY A 154 6.66 28.62 17.63
C GLY A 154 6.76 29.26 19.00
N GLY A 155 5.70 29.99 19.39
CA GLY A 155 5.53 30.34 20.80
C GLY A 155 5.31 29.06 21.62
N PRO A 156 5.86 28.96 22.84
CA PRO A 156 5.63 27.81 23.72
C PRO A 156 4.13 27.71 24.05
N ILE A 157 3.53 26.56 23.73
CA ILE A 157 2.19 26.23 24.21
C ILE A 157 2.32 25.98 25.72
N PRO A 158 1.62 26.73 26.59
CA PRO A 158 1.63 26.47 28.02
C PRO A 158 0.97 25.10 28.28
N LEU A 159 1.78 24.13 28.72
CA LEU A 159 1.34 22.83 29.20
C LEU A 159 0.95 22.95 30.69
N ASP A 160 -0.06 23.75 30.99
CA ASP A 160 -0.64 23.80 32.34
C ASP A 160 -2.16 23.74 32.19
N GLY A 161 -2.66 22.51 32.14
CA GLY A 161 -4.08 22.22 31.96
C GLY A 161 -4.37 20.82 32.45
N ASP A 162 -4.31 20.63 33.76
CA ASP A 162 -4.94 19.51 34.44
C ASP A 162 -6.43 19.47 34.04
N HIS A 163 -6.75 18.59 33.11
CA HIS A 163 -8.11 18.32 32.65
C HIS A 163 -8.48 16.89 33.04
N SER A 164 -8.33 16.57 34.33
CA SER A 164 -9.10 15.50 34.97
C SER A 164 -10.53 15.99 35.25
N GLY A 165 -11.24 16.36 34.18
CA GLY A 165 -12.69 16.53 34.20
C GLY A 165 -13.33 15.31 33.52
N PRO A 166 -14.46 14.79 34.02
CA PRO A 166 -15.16 13.68 33.37
C PRO A 166 -15.57 14.10 31.95
N LEU A 167 -15.24 13.27 30.97
CA LEU A 167 -15.63 13.48 29.57
C LEU A 167 -17.16 13.66 29.50
N PRO A 168 -17.67 14.65 28.74
CA PRO A 168 -19.11 14.79 28.55
C PRO A 168 -19.63 13.56 27.80
N VAL A 169 -20.60 12.87 28.40
CA VAL A 169 -21.40 11.86 27.72
C VAL A 169 -22.20 12.58 26.63
N VAL A 170 -21.78 12.43 25.38
CA VAL A 170 -22.56 12.92 24.23
C VAL A 170 -23.69 11.91 24.02
N THR A 171 -24.86 12.19 24.60
CA THR A 171 -26.11 11.53 24.20
C THR A 171 -26.49 12.07 22.83
N VAL A 172 -26.31 11.25 21.80
CA VAL A 172 -26.85 11.53 20.47
C VAL A 172 -28.35 11.24 20.53
N ASP A 173 -29.14 12.31 20.52
CA ASP A 173 -30.60 12.25 20.42
C ASP A 173 -30.96 11.80 19.00
N THR A 174 -31.25 10.51 18.84
CA THR A 174 -31.80 9.95 17.61
C THR A 174 -33.27 10.32 17.55
N ALA A 175 -33.58 11.51 17.05
CA ALA A 175 -34.94 11.87 16.67
C ALA A 175 -35.36 10.99 15.48
N GLU A 176 -36.35 10.14 15.72
CA GLU A 176 -37.11 9.41 14.71
C GLU A 176 -37.60 10.36 13.60
N ALA A 177 -37.20 10.08 12.36
CA ALA A 177 -37.91 10.55 11.18
C ALA A 177 -38.88 9.45 10.74
N VAL A 178 -40.06 9.44 11.38
CA VAL A 178 -41.30 8.87 10.82
C VAL A 178 -41.94 9.93 9.92
N LEU A 179 -42.59 9.47 8.85
CA LEU A 179 -43.42 10.16 7.83
C LEU A 179 -42.72 10.26 6.46
N ALA A 180 -43.30 9.83 5.33
CA ALA A 180 -44.60 9.23 5.02
C ALA A 180 -44.49 8.53 3.65
#